data_AF-A0A971BS30-F1
#
_entry.id   AF-A0A971BS30-F1
#
_cell.length_a   1.000
_cell.length_b   1.000
_cell.length_c   1.000
_cell.angle_alpha   90.00
_cell.angle_beta   90.00
_cell.angle_gamma   90.00
#
_symmetry.space_group_name_H-M   'P 1'
#
loop_
_entity.id
_entity.type
_entity.pdbx_description
1 polymer ?
#
loop_
_entity_poly.entity_id
_entity_poly.type
_entity_poly.pdbx_seq_one_letter_code
_entity_poly.pdbx_strand_id
1 'polypeptide(L)'
;MMPWLLLLGLLASGVPQEESGGRGRSAFFAFADREYIFTVEMVKPGIPLLNFVSMTDGNARLLARNVRLEIGNRRAACRLLAVEAGDFQQPMMVPALTIHPRSSFGVRLEGDFGQEVELDGASIRIGNEDFRLAPLSRQEFEMLVLRVNRLNLGSPDFREDWRVLGLEPLGRRLARRK
;
A
#
# COMPACT_ATOMS: atom_id res chain seq x y z
N MET A 1 -13.03 7.77 -23.64
CA MET A 1 -12.79 8.05 -22.20
C MET A 1 -13.00 6.72 -21.49
N MET A 2 -11.93 5.95 -21.29
CA MET A 2 -12.06 4.57 -20.80
C MET A 2 -12.21 4.57 -19.26
N PRO A 3 -13.19 3.84 -18.71
CA PRO A 3 -13.26 3.63 -17.27
C PRO A 3 -12.22 2.57 -16.89
N TRP A 4 -11.28 2.92 -16.01
CA TRP A 4 -10.39 1.95 -15.39
C TRP A 4 -11.16 1.16 -14.32
N LEU A 5 -11.38 -0.12 -14.61
CA LEU A 5 -11.90 -1.11 -13.68
C LEU A 5 -10.83 -1.42 -12.62
N LEU A 6 -11.06 -0.99 -11.37
CA LEU A 6 -10.52 -1.67 -10.20
C LEU A 6 -11.51 -2.80 -9.84
N LEU A 7 -11.06 -4.05 -9.97
CA LEU A 7 -11.78 -5.23 -9.51
C LEU A 7 -11.92 -5.18 -7.98
N LEU A 8 -13.06 -4.73 -7.49
CA LEU A 8 -13.55 -5.06 -6.15
C LEU A 8 -14.19 -6.45 -6.22
N GLY A 9 -13.42 -7.47 -5.87
CA GLY A 9 -13.92 -8.83 -5.67
C GLY A 9 -14.82 -8.89 -4.43
N LEU A 10 -16.13 -8.91 -4.65
CA LEU A 10 -17.16 -9.34 -3.71
C LEU A 10 -16.84 -10.76 -3.19
N LEU A 11 -16.50 -10.88 -1.91
CA LEU A 11 -16.96 -12.00 -1.08
C LEU A 11 -17.34 -11.43 0.29
N ALA A 12 -18.63 -11.18 0.44
CA ALA A 12 -19.27 -10.99 1.73
C ALA A 12 -19.33 -12.34 2.44
N SER A 13 -18.58 -12.48 3.52
CA SER A 13 -18.92 -13.36 4.63
C SER A 13 -18.51 -12.64 5.92
N GLY A 14 -19.52 -12.36 6.74
CA GLY A 14 -19.43 -11.47 7.90
C GLY A 14 -18.37 -11.90 8.92
N VAL A 15 -17.80 -10.91 9.60
CA VAL A 15 -16.90 -11.10 10.75
C VAL A 15 -17.22 -10.01 11.78
N PRO A 16 -17.20 -10.33 13.10
CA PRO A 16 -17.74 -9.49 14.15
C PRO A 16 -16.93 -8.22 14.37
N GLN A 17 -17.62 -7.23 14.90
CA GLN A 17 -17.08 -5.98 15.39
C GLN A 17 -16.32 -6.23 16.70
N GLU A 18 -15.01 -5.94 16.73
CA GLU A 18 -14.25 -5.81 17.98
C GLU A 18 -13.55 -4.44 18.02
N GLU A 19 -13.92 -3.65 19.02
CA GLU A 19 -13.16 -2.51 19.51
C GLU A 19 -11.95 -3.02 20.34
N SER A 20 -10.77 -2.39 20.21
CA SER A 20 -9.98 -1.91 21.36
C SER A 20 -8.53 -1.54 21.00
N GLY A 21 -8.17 -0.27 21.25
CA GLY A 21 -7.15 0.12 22.24
C GLY A 21 -5.76 -0.52 22.33
N GLY A 22 -5.27 -1.31 21.37
CA GLY A 22 -3.89 -1.83 21.33
C GLY A 22 -3.07 -1.18 20.21
N ARG A 23 -1.74 -1.37 20.20
CA ARG A 23 -1.01 -1.36 18.91
C ARG A 23 -1.62 -2.49 18.07
N GLY A 24 -2.69 -2.16 17.36
CA GLY A 24 -3.63 -3.13 16.84
C GLY A 24 -3.06 -3.79 15.60
N ARG A 25 -3.06 -5.12 15.61
CA ARG A 25 -2.94 -5.90 14.39
C ARG A 25 -4.01 -5.44 13.41
N SER A 26 -3.69 -5.45 12.13
CA SER A 26 -4.66 -5.09 11.10
C SER A 26 -4.42 -5.86 9.81
N ALA A 27 -5.47 -6.09 9.05
CA ALA A 27 -5.37 -6.51 7.65
C ALA A 27 -5.00 -5.34 6.71
N PHE A 28 -5.11 -4.09 7.19
CA PHE A 28 -5.02 -2.87 6.39
C PHE A 28 -4.02 -1.89 6.99
N PHE A 29 -3.11 -1.41 6.15
CA PHE A 29 -2.10 -0.43 6.52
C PHE A 29 -2.01 0.66 5.47
N ALA A 30 -1.75 1.89 5.89
CA ALA A 30 -1.54 3.00 4.96
C ALA A 30 -0.45 3.97 5.42
N PHE A 31 0.26 4.52 4.45
CA PHE A 31 1.04 5.75 4.57
C PHE A 31 0.47 6.72 3.56
N ALA A 32 0.33 7.98 3.93
CA ALA A 32 -0.17 9.01 3.04
C ALA A 32 0.52 10.33 3.38
N ASP A 33 1.21 10.94 2.42
CA ASP A 33 1.67 12.32 2.49
C ASP A 33 1.54 12.99 1.11
N ARG A 34 2.05 14.22 0.99
CA ARG A 34 1.94 15.01 -0.25
C ARG A 34 2.71 14.43 -1.44
N GLU A 35 3.56 13.43 -1.23
CA GLU A 35 4.42 12.84 -2.27
C GLU A 35 4.07 11.39 -2.56
N TYR A 36 3.70 10.61 -1.55
CA TYR A 36 3.39 9.20 -1.68
C TYR A 36 2.18 8.79 -0.86
N ILE A 37 1.38 7.91 -1.47
CA ILE A 37 0.44 7.06 -0.76
C ILE A 37 0.90 5.63 -0.96
N PHE A 38 1.01 4.88 0.13
CA PHE A 38 1.21 3.44 0.11
C PHE A 38 0.10 2.79 0.90
N THR A 39 -0.48 1.71 0.36
CA THR A 39 -1.42 0.89 1.11
C THR A 39 -0.99 -0.57 1.06
N VAL A 40 -1.16 -1.27 2.17
CA VAL A 40 -0.99 -2.72 2.25
C VAL A 40 -2.28 -3.34 2.74
N GLU A 41 -2.75 -4.36 2.03
CA GLU A 41 -3.97 -5.11 2.35
C GLU A 41 -3.70 -6.61 2.32
N MET A 42 -4.11 -7.33 3.36
CA MET A 42 -4.17 -8.79 3.36
C MET A 42 -5.48 -9.26 2.71
N VAL A 43 -5.43 -9.60 1.42
CA VAL A 43 -6.64 -10.01 0.66
C VAL A 43 -7.04 -11.46 0.88
N LYS A 44 -6.05 -12.31 1.23
CA LYS A 44 -6.21 -13.71 1.61
C LYS A 44 -5.13 -14.06 2.63
N PRO A 45 -5.29 -15.14 3.42
CA PRO A 45 -4.23 -15.66 4.27
C PRO A 45 -2.88 -15.74 3.54
N GLY A 46 -1.88 -15.01 4.05
CA GLY A 46 -0.54 -15.00 3.48
C GLY A 46 -0.34 -14.24 2.16
N ILE A 47 -1.37 -13.54 1.66
CA ILE A 47 -1.32 -12.81 0.38
C ILE A 47 -1.51 -11.30 0.61
N PRO A 48 -0.42 -10.53 0.74
CA PRO A 48 -0.47 -9.08 0.83
C PRO A 48 -0.49 -8.46 -0.57
N LEU A 49 -1.35 -7.46 -0.76
CA LEU A 49 -1.27 -6.51 -1.86
C LEU A 49 -0.64 -5.21 -1.37
N LEU A 50 0.26 -4.65 -2.18
CA LEU A 50 0.81 -3.32 -2.01
C LEU A 50 0.31 -2.45 -3.16
N ASN A 51 -0.39 -1.37 -2.84
CA ASN A 51 -0.68 -0.32 -3.81
C ASN A 51 0.14 0.91 -3.48
N PHE A 52 0.48 1.66 -4.52
CA PHE A 52 1.10 2.96 -4.35
C PHE A 52 0.53 3.99 -5.32
N VAL A 53 0.58 5.24 -4.88
CA VAL A 53 0.40 6.43 -5.70
C VAL A 53 1.60 7.32 -5.46
N SER A 54 2.29 7.70 -6.54
CA SER A 54 3.37 8.68 -6.51
C SER A 54 2.85 9.98 -7.09
N MET A 55 3.12 11.06 -6.37
CA MET A 55 2.78 12.44 -6.76
C MET A 55 4.04 13.27 -6.99
N THR A 56 5.21 12.63 -6.94
CA THR A 56 6.50 13.27 -7.18
C THR A 56 6.73 13.53 -8.67
N ASP A 57 7.61 14.47 -8.98
CA ASP A 57 8.06 14.73 -10.37
C ASP A 57 9.27 13.86 -10.77
N GLY A 58 9.82 13.08 -9.83
CA GLY A 58 10.98 12.21 -10.05
C GLY A 58 10.62 10.72 -10.09
N ASN A 59 11.48 9.92 -10.73
CA ASN A 59 11.42 8.47 -10.62
C ASN A 59 11.95 8.03 -9.24
N ALA A 60 11.31 7.02 -8.67
CA ALA A 60 11.79 6.31 -7.50
C ALA A 60 11.97 4.82 -7.81
N ARG A 61 12.84 4.13 -7.06
CA ARG A 61 13.03 2.68 -7.21
C ARG A 61 12.57 1.96 -5.96
N LEU A 62 11.60 1.07 -6.14
CA LEU A 62 11.13 0.16 -5.11
C LEU A 62 11.81 -1.19 -5.30
N LEU A 63 12.53 -1.65 -4.28
CA LEU A 63 13.10 -3.00 -4.26
C LEU A 63 12.17 -3.90 -3.43
N ALA A 64 11.93 -5.13 -3.87
CA ALA A 64 11.08 -6.07 -3.11
C ALA A 64 11.56 -6.19 -1.65
N ARG A 65 12.86 -6.42 -1.43
CA ARG A 65 13.49 -6.53 -0.10
C ARG A 65 13.33 -5.31 0.82
N ASN A 66 12.94 -4.16 0.26
CA ASN A 66 12.69 -2.93 1.01
C ASN A 66 11.26 -2.85 1.53
N VAL A 67 10.36 -3.72 1.10
CA VAL A 67 9.03 -3.90 1.68
C VAL A 67 9.14 -4.96 2.78
N ARG A 68 8.74 -4.59 3.98
CA ARG A 68 8.85 -5.45 5.17
C ARG A 68 7.55 -5.43 5.96
N LEU A 69 7.06 -6.62 6.27
CA LEU A 69 5.87 -6.86 7.07
C LEU A 69 6.28 -7.40 8.45
N GLU A 70 5.66 -6.89 9.50
CA GLU A 70 5.84 -7.36 10.88
C GLU A 70 4.71 -8.36 11.18
N ILE A 71 5.09 -9.58 11.53
CA ILE A 71 4.22 -10.74 11.69
C ILE A 71 4.62 -11.45 12.99
N GLY A 72 3.79 -11.35 14.03
CA GLY A 72 4.13 -11.77 15.38
C GLY A 72 5.50 -11.20 15.80
N ASN A 73 6.42 -12.10 16.17
CA ASN A 73 7.77 -11.72 16.62
C ASN A 73 8.81 -11.60 15.50
N ARG A 74 8.40 -11.67 14.22
CA ARG A 74 9.34 -11.66 13.09
C ARG A 74 9.03 -10.53 12.10
N ARG A 75 10.08 -10.05 11.44
CA ARG A 75 9.99 -9.10 10.34
C ARG A 75 10.32 -9.79 9.02
N ALA A 76 9.30 -10.04 8.21
CA ALA A 76 9.42 -10.71 6.93
C ALA A 76 9.71 -9.69 5.81
N ALA A 77 10.75 -9.92 5.03
CA ALA A 77 11.02 -9.13 3.84
C ALA A 77 10.32 -9.74 2.62
N CYS A 78 9.74 -8.90 1.78
CA CYS A 78 9.28 -9.31 0.46
C CYS A 78 10.49 -9.70 -0.41
N ARG A 79 10.38 -10.82 -1.12
CA ARG A 79 11.42 -11.35 -2.01
C ARG A 79 11.21 -10.89 -3.43
N LEU A 80 9.97 -10.93 -3.91
CA LEU A 80 9.59 -10.59 -5.28
C LEU A 80 8.25 -9.85 -5.30
N LEU A 81 8.07 -9.02 -6.31
CA LEU A 81 6.82 -8.35 -6.61
C LEU A 81 6.16 -9.09 -7.77
N ALA A 82 4.93 -9.54 -7.57
CA ALA A 82 4.09 -10.15 -8.60
C ALA A 82 3.27 -9.06 -9.28
N VAL A 83 3.57 -8.82 -10.55
CA VAL A 83 2.97 -7.80 -11.39
C VAL A 83 1.99 -8.46 -12.36
N GLU A 84 0.72 -8.08 -12.27
CA GLU A 84 -0.31 -8.58 -13.18
C GLU A 84 -0.27 -7.77 -14.49
N ALA A 85 0.06 -8.45 -15.59
CA ALA A 85 0.22 -7.84 -16.92
C ALA A 85 -0.82 -8.40 -17.92
N GLY A 86 -2.09 -8.46 -17.51
CA GLY A 86 -3.22 -8.87 -18.35
C GLY A 86 -3.68 -10.34 -18.17
N ASP A 87 -2.77 -11.26 -17.84
CA ASP A 87 -3.12 -12.62 -17.40
C ASP A 87 -2.87 -12.77 -15.89
N PHE A 88 -3.95 -12.92 -15.13
CA PHE A 88 -3.93 -13.09 -13.68
C PHE A 88 -3.34 -14.43 -13.23
N GLN A 89 -3.27 -15.43 -14.12
CA GLN A 89 -2.70 -16.74 -13.82
C GLN A 89 -1.17 -16.75 -13.95
N GLN A 90 -0.59 -15.79 -14.67
CA GLN A 90 0.84 -15.74 -14.96
C GLN A 90 1.42 -14.35 -14.66
N PRO A 91 1.45 -13.94 -13.37
CA PRO A 91 2.04 -12.66 -13.00
C PRO A 91 3.54 -12.65 -13.31
N MET A 92 4.04 -11.51 -13.75
CA MET A 92 5.45 -11.29 -13.93
C MET A 92 6.10 -11.07 -12.56
N MET A 93 7.09 -11.90 -12.24
CA MET A 93 7.82 -11.83 -10.98
C MET A 93 9.07 -10.96 -11.12
N VAL A 94 9.15 -9.85 -10.38
CA VAL A 94 10.28 -8.91 -10.47
C VAL A 94 10.88 -8.59 -9.09
N PRO A 95 12.20 -8.42 -8.98
CA PRO A 95 12.85 -8.05 -7.71
C PRO A 95 12.76 -6.55 -7.40
N ALA A 96 12.37 -5.73 -8.38
CA ALA A 96 12.29 -4.29 -8.26
C ALA A 96 11.31 -3.68 -9.28
N LEU A 97 10.76 -2.53 -8.92
CA LEU A 97 9.97 -1.67 -9.81
C LEU A 97 10.51 -0.25 -9.80
N THR A 98 10.32 0.43 -10.93
CA THR A 98 10.47 1.89 -11.03
C THR A 98 9.11 2.51 -10.84
N ILE A 99 8.99 3.38 -9.84
CA ILE A 99 7.83 4.22 -9.61
C ILE A 99 8.04 5.48 -10.46
N HIS A 100 7.16 5.69 -11.43
CA HIS A 100 7.21 6.85 -12.29
C HIS A 100 6.54 8.07 -11.64
N PRO A 101 6.90 9.29 -12.05
CA PRO A 101 6.18 10.49 -11.66
C PRO A 101 4.69 10.35 -11.90
N ARG A 102 3.88 10.83 -10.96
CA ARG A 102 2.42 10.94 -11.12
C ARG A 102 1.78 9.64 -11.61
N SER A 103 2.19 8.53 -11.00
CA SER A 103 1.74 7.19 -11.37
C SER A 103 1.10 6.47 -10.19
N SER A 104 0.25 5.49 -10.49
CA SER A 104 -0.28 4.55 -9.51
C SER A 104 -0.13 3.13 -10.02
N PHE A 105 0.10 2.20 -9.10
CA PHE A 105 0.23 0.79 -9.43
C PHE A 105 -0.06 -0.10 -8.21
N GLY A 106 -0.49 -1.33 -8.48
CA GLY A 106 -0.72 -2.36 -7.47
C GLY A 106 0.13 -3.60 -7.77
N VAL A 107 0.67 -4.23 -6.74
CA VAL A 107 1.41 -5.49 -6.84
C VAL A 107 1.05 -6.43 -5.72
N ARG A 108 1.10 -7.73 -6.00
CA ARG A 108 1.10 -8.75 -4.95
C ARG A 108 2.52 -8.94 -4.44
N LEU A 109 2.67 -9.05 -3.13
CA LEU A 109 3.96 -9.28 -2.49
C LEU A 109 4.21 -10.78 -2.33
N GLU A 110 5.39 -11.26 -2.70
CA GLU A 110 5.80 -12.65 -2.48
C GLU A 110 6.93 -12.72 -1.45
N GLY A 111 6.76 -13.59 -0.46
CA GLY A 111 7.71 -13.77 0.63
C GLY A 111 7.22 -14.82 1.64
N ASP A 112 8.01 -15.07 2.68
CA ASP A 112 7.63 -16.01 3.73
C ASP A 112 6.64 -15.35 4.69
N PHE A 113 5.41 -15.08 4.27
CA PHE A 113 4.41 -14.39 5.11
C PHE A 113 3.56 -15.37 5.95
N GLY A 114 3.61 -16.67 5.67
CA GLY A 114 2.82 -17.67 6.38
C GLY A 114 1.35 -17.66 5.92
N GLN A 115 0.42 -17.92 6.84
CA GLN A 115 -1.03 -17.92 6.58
C GLN A 115 -1.75 -16.82 7.38
N GLU A 116 -1.03 -15.75 7.71
CA GLU A 116 -1.59 -14.66 8.49
C GLU A 116 -2.64 -13.89 7.70
N VAL A 117 -3.68 -13.45 8.40
CA VAL A 117 -4.72 -12.56 7.89
C VAL A 117 -4.53 -11.10 8.35
N GLU A 118 -3.72 -10.89 9.39
CA GLU A 118 -3.42 -9.58 9.95
C GLU A 118 -1.94 -9.47 10.31
N LEU A 119 -1.41 -8.26 10.18
CA LEU A 119 -0.01 -7.90 10.43
C LEU A 119 0.07 -7.00 11.66
N ASP A 120 1.22 -7.02 12.33
CA ASP A 120 1.55 -6.08 13.42
C ASP A 120 2.07 -4.75 12.90
N GLY A 121 2.55 -4.72 11.64
CA GLY A 121 3.15 -3.55 11.04
C GLY A 121 3.54 -3.74 9.58
N ALA A 122 3.64 -2.63 8.86
CA ALA A 122 4.16 -2.60 7.50
C ALA A 122 5.11 -1.41 7.30
N SER A 123 6.19 -1.64 6.55
CA SER A 123 7.17 -0.60 6.25
C SER A 123 7.74 -0.76 4.84
N ILE A 124 8.02 0.37 4.21
CA ILE A 124 8.54 0.45 2.85
C ILE A 124 9.76 1.37 2.88
N ARG A 125 10.80 1.00 2.14
CA ARG A 125 11.97 1.86 1.94
C ARG A 125 12.14 2.27 0.49
N ILE A 126 12.30 3.57 0.28
CA ILE A 126 12.63 4.16 -1.02
C ILE A 126 13.83 5.09 -0.81
N GLY A 127 14.92 4.84 -1.55
CA GLY A 127 16.16 5.60 -1.38
C GLY A 127 16.66 5.58 0.07
N ASN A 128 16.77 6.77 0.67
CA ASN A 128 17.23 6.99 2.05
C ASN A 128 16.09 7.19 3.05
N GLU A 129 14.86 6.87 2.66
CA GLU A 129 13.66 7.15 3.44
C GLU A 129 12.96 5.84 3.81
N ASP A 130 12.59 5.74 5.07
CA ASP A 130 11.81 4.64 5.62
C ASP A 130 10.39 5.16 5.92
N PHE A 131 9.40 4.55 5.28
CA PHE A 131 7.97 4.82 5.45
C PHE A 131 7.39 3.74 6.35
N ARG A 132 6.84 4.12 7.50
CA ARG A 132 6.10 3.24 8.39
C ARG A 132 4.61 3.50 8.21
N LEU A 133 3.87 2.47 7.84
CA LEU A 133 2.45 2.59 7.58
C LEU A 133 1.69 2.49 8.92
N ALA A 134 0.61 3.26 9.04
CA ALA A 134 -0.31 3.19 10.16
C ALA A 134 -1.30 2.04 9.93
N PRO A 135 -1.65 1.25 10.97
CA PRO A 135 -2.76 0.29 10.89
C PRO A 135 -4.07 1.06 10.75
N LEU A 136 -4.97 0.55 9.93
CA LEU A 136 -6.32 1.11 9.75
C LEU A 136 -7.36 0.02 10.01
N SER A 137 -8.55 0.41 10.45
CA SER A 137 -9.73 -0.44 10.32
C SER A 137 -10.13 -0.56 8.84
N ARG A 138 -10.95 -1.58 8.51
CA ARG A 138 -11.52 -1.74 7.17
C ARG A 138 -12.25 -0.47 6.69
N GLN A 139 -13.06 0.13 7.56
CA GLN A 139 -13.86 1.31 7.21
C GLN A 139 -12.97 2.52 6.88
N GLU A 140 -11.93 2.76 7.69
CA GLU A 140 -10.96 3.83 7.42
C GLU A 140 -10.20 3.59 6.12
N PHE A 141 -9.82 2.34 5.84
CA PHE A 141 -9.16 1.95 4.61
C PHE A 141 -10.05 2.16 3.38
N GLU A 142 -11.29 1.71 3.42
CA GLU A 142 -12.26 1.91 2.34
C GLU A 142 -12.52 3.40 2.08
N MET A 143 -12.66 4.21 3.14
CA MET A 143 -12.80 5.66 3.01
C MET A 143 -11.56 6.32 2.42
N LEU A 144 -10.35 5.87 2.78
CA LEU A 144 -9.11 6.33 2.17
C LEU A 144 -9.09 5.98 0.67
N VAL A 145 -9.38 4.73 0.31
CA VAL A 145 -9.42 4.28 -1.10
C VAL A 145 -10.42 5.10 -1.92
N LEU A 146 -11.61 5.39 -1.38
CA LEU A 146 -12.60 6.24 -2.05
C LEU A 146 -12.09 7.66 -2.32
N ARG A 147 -11.28 8.24 -1.42
CA ARG A 147 -10.66 9.56 -1.63
C ARG A 147 -9.52 9.48 -2.64
N VAL A 148 -8.64 8.48 -2.51
CA VAL A 148 -7.48 8.26 -3.39
C VAL A 148 -7.91 8.02 -4.83
N ASN A 149 -9.00 7.27 -5.05
CA ASN A 149 -9.54 7.02 -6.40
C ASN A 149 -10.07 8.28 -7.11
N ARG A 150 -10.24 9.39 -6.38
CA ARG A 150 -10.63 10.69 -6.96
C ARG A 150 -9.42 11.56 -7.30
N LEU A 151 -8.20 11.12 -7.00
CA LEU A 151 -7.00 11.88 -7.33
C LEU A 151 -6.81 11.95 -8.84
N ASN A 152 -6.63 13.18 -9.33
CA ASN A 152 -6.26 13.42 -10.71
C ASN A 152 -4.74 13.52 -10.83
N LEU A 153 -4.08 12.43 -11.21
CA LEU A 153 -2.63 12.41 -11.40
C LEU A 153 -2.15 13.33 -12.54
N GLY A 154 -3.06 13.75 -13.44
CA GLY A 154 -2.79 14.75 -14.47
C GLY A 154 -2.93 16.19 -14.01
N SER A 155 -3.34 16.44 -12.75
CA SER A 155 -3.54 17.80 -12.24
C SER A 155 -2.21 18.58 -12.20
N PRO A 156 -2.21 19.86 -12.63
CA PRO A 156 -1.02 20.70 -12.53
C PRO A 156 -0.70 21.07 -11.08
N ASP A 157 -1.70 21.11 -10.19
CA ASP A 157 -1.53 21.39 -8.76
C ASP A 157 -2.12 20.27 -7.90
N PHE A 158 -1.31 19.24 -7.70
CA PHE A 158 -1.69 18.10 -6.88
C PHE A 158 -1.95 18.48 -5.40
N ARG A 159 -1.30 19.53 -4.88
CA ARG A 159 -1.47 19.92 -3.48
C ARG A 159 -2.89 20.42 -3.22
N GLU A 160 -3.48 21.06 -4.23
CA GLU A 160 -4.87 21.47 -4.18
C GLU A 160 -5.81 20.27 -4.20
N ASP A 161 -5.59 19.29 -5.08
CA ASP A 161 -6.38 18.05 -5.11
C ASP A 161 -6.33 17.32 -3.76
N TRP A 162 -5.14 17.20 -3.17
CA TRP A 162 -4.93 16.62 -1.83
C TRP A 162 -5.78 17.33 -0.77
N ARG A 163 -5.78 18.67 -0.80
CA ARG A 163 -6.53 19.51 0.14
C ARG A 163 -8.03 19.39 -0.06
N VAL A 164 -8.50 19.43 -1.31
CA VAL A 164 -9.92 19.32 -1.68
C VAL A 164 -10.48 17.96 -1.30
N LEU A 165 -9.70 16.90 -1.45
CA LEU A 165 -10.10 15.54 -1.08
C LEU A 165 -10.01 15.27 0.42
N GLY A 166 -9.53 16.24 1.21
CA GLY A 166 -9.40 16.10 2.66
C GLY A 166 -8.52 14.91 3.04
N LEU A 167 -7.43 14.68 2.29
CA LEU A 167 -6.45 13.67 2.65
C LEU A 167 -5.60 14.19 3.80
N GLU A 168 -5.53 13.41 4.87
CA GLU A 168 -4.71 13.73 6.03
C GLU A 168 -3.41 12.90 5.99
N PRO A 169 -2.29 13.45 6.49
CA PRO A 169 -1.08 12.67 6.61
C PRO A 169 -1.28 11.43 7.50
N LEU A 170 -0.86 10.26 7.00
CA LEU A 170 -0.96 8.98 7.70
C LEU A 170 0.40 8.28 7.72
N GLY A 171 0.65 7.55 8.81
CA GLY A 171 1.93 6.86 9.02
C GLY A 171 3.07 7.81 9.37
N ARG A 172 4.31 7.36 9.17
CA ARG A 172 5.52 8.13 9.50
C ARG A 172 6.59 7.98 8.43
N ARG A 173 7.11 9.11 7.97
CA ARG A 173 8.28 9.19 7.09
C ARG A 173 9.53 9.51 7.92
N LEU A 174 10.56 8.70 7.79
CA LEU A 174 11.81 8.85 8.53
C LEU A 174 12.97 8.94 7.54
N ALA A 175 13.72 10.04 7.60
CA ALA A 175 15.01 10.11 6.93
C ALA A 175 16.02 9.23 7.68
N ARG A 176 16.79 8.40 6.98
CA ARG A 176 17.96 7.77 7.59
C ARG A 176 19.03 8.82 7.80
N ARG A 177 19.44 9.00 9.06
CA ARG A 177 20.72 9.65 9.37
C ARG A 177 21.82 8.82 8.71
N LYS A 178 22.69 9.49 7.94
CA LYS A 178 23.87 8.90 7.30
C LYS A 178 24.82 8.36 8.36
#